data_AF-A0A8C0B103-F1
#
_entry.id   AF-A0A8C0B103-F1
#
_cell.length_a   1.000
_cell.length_b   1.000
_cell.length_c   1.000
_cell.angle_alpha   90.00
_cell.angle_beta   90.00
_cell.angle_gamma   90.00
#
_symmetry.space_group_name_H-M   'P 1'
#
loop_
_entity.id
_entity.type
_entity.pdbx_description
1 polymer ?
#
loop_
_entity_poly.entity_id
_entity_poly.type
_entity_poly.pdbx_seq_one_letter_code
_entity_poly.pdbx_strand_id
1 'polypeptide(L)'
;LTFRYGGCGANRNHFETYEECRAACLGSARPTCLLPMVQGPCQNWEPRWAYNHLLKQCHSFVYGGCEGNTNNFESKETCEDVCPFPKSLQCKACRLKSKMVLSLCRSDFAIVGRLMEIVEDQDSGIARFALEDVLKDEKMGLKFFNIKYLEVTLTDMDWSCPCPNMTAEDGPLIIMGEVHDGMATLDPSSYVRAANDKRVKKIYELMEKKTCDLLNRFQD
;
A
#
# COMPACT_ATOMS: atom_id res chain seq x y z
N LEU A 1 18.50 -24.42 27.93
CA LEU A 1 19.62 -23.69 28.57
C LEU A 1 19.03 -22.59 29.43
N THR A 2 19.23 -22.62 30.75
CA THR A 2 18.74 -21.60 31.69
C THR A 2 19.77 -20.48 31.80
N PHE A 3 19.38 -19.26 31.47
CA PHE A 3 20.21 -18.06 31.64
C PHE A 3 20.16 -17.61 33.11
N ARG A 4 21.32 -17.43 33.75
CA ARG A 4 21.44 -16.88 35.12
C ARG A 4 22.01 -15.47 35.01
N TYR A 5 21.21 -14.46 35.38
CA TYR A 5 21.62 -13.07 35.33
C TYR A 5 22.49 -12.67 36.54
N GLY A 6 23.56 -11.91 36.27
CA GLY A 6 24.60 -11.58 37.24
C GLY A 6 24.38 -10.31 38.08
N GLY A 7 23.21 -9.67 38.00
CA GLY A 7 22.81 -8.61 38.93
C GLY A 7 23.05 -7.15 38.52
N CYS A 8 23.71 -6.86 37.38
CA CYS A 8 23.88 -5.48 36.90
C CYS A 8 23.57 -5.31 35.40
N GLY A 9 22.91 -4.20 35.04
CA GLY A 9 22.66 -3.81 33.64
C GLY A 9 21.48 -4.52 32.94
N ALA A 10 20.49 -5.03 33.68
CA ALA A 10 19.31 -5.68 33.11
C ALA A 10 18.53 -4.72 32.20
N ASN A 11 18.22 -5.20 31.01
CA ASN A 11 17.12 -4.65 30.22
C ASN A 11 15.80 -5.32 30.63
N ARG A 12 14.68 -4.92 30.03
CA ARG A 12 13.35 -5.47 30.34
C ARG A 12 13.13 -6.93 29.89
N ASN A 13 14.16 -7.61 29.37
CA ASN A 13 14.09 -8.98 28.85
C ASN A 13 14.74 -10.00 29.81
N HIS A 14 14.57 -9.79 31.11
CA HIS A 14 15.06 -10.67 32.18
C HIS A 14 13.87 -11.23 32.96
N PHE A 15 13.73 -12.55 33.00
CA PHE A 15 12.58 -13.24 33.59
C PHE A 15 13.05 -14.40 34.47
N GLU A 16 12.39 -14.61 35.60
CA GLU A 16 12.77 -15.65 36.58
C GLU A 16 12.34 -17.04 36.10
N THR A 17 11.27 -17.11 35.31
CA THR A 17 10.78 -18.36 34.73
C THR A 17 10.71 -18.31 33.20
N TYR A 18 10.81 -19.50 32.59
CA TYR A 18 10.56 -19.64 31.15
C TYR A 18 9.13 -19.22 30.79
N GLU A 19 8.16 -19.42 31.69
CA GLU A 19 6.77 -19.07 31.46
C GLU A 19 6.54 -17.57 31.47
N GLU A 20 7.19 -16.82 32.36
CA GLU A 20 7.19 -15.34 32.35
C GLU A 20 7.89 -14.78 31.11
N CYS A 21 9.04 -15.35 30.73
CA CYS A 21 9.74 -14.97 29.50
C CYS A 21 8.86 -15.16 28.27
N ARG A 22 8.24 -16.35 28.19
CA ARG A 22 7.30 -16.68 27.12
C ARG A 22 6.10 -15.73 27.15
N ALA A 23 5.50 -15.49 28.31
CA ALA A 23 4.34 -14.60 28.45
C ALA A 23 4.65 -13.14 28.10
N ALA A 24 5.84 -12.64 28.43
CA ALA A 24 6.27 -11.28 28.11
C ALA A 24 6.60 -11.11 26.63
N CYS A 25 7.21 -12.12 25.98
CA CYS A 25 7.32 -12.16 24.51
C CYS A 25 5.95 -12.29 23.83
N LEU A 26 5.02 -13.01 24.46
CA LEU A 26 3.65 -13.26 23.98
C LEU A 26 2.64 -12.23 24.48
N GLY A 27 3.07 -11.09 25.04
CA GLY A 27 2.29 -10.17 25.89
C GLY A 27 1.10 -9.44 25.27
N SER A 28 0.44 -10.02 24.27
CA SER A 28 -0.86 -9.65 23.69
C SER A 28 -1.39 -10.66 22.64
N ALA A 29 -0.66 -11.72 22.30
CA ALA A 29 -1.06 -12.62 21.23
C ALA A 29 -2.05 -13.67 21.73
N ARG A 30 -3.31 -13.60 21.26
CA ARG A 30 -4.32 -14.62 21.58
C ARG A 30 -3.82 -16.00 21.11
N PRO A 31 -4.09 -17.10 21.85
CA PRO A 31 -3.62 -18.45 21.49
C PRO A 31 -3.97 -18.86 20.05
N THR A 32 -5.14 -18.42 19.56
CA THR A 32 -5.58 -18.58 18.17
C THR A 32 -4.54 -18.12 17.15
N CYS A 33 -3.85 -17.01 17.41
CA CYS A 33 -2.90 -16.37 16.48
C CYS A 33 -1.56 -17.10 16.38
N LEU A 34 -1.38 -18.17 17.13
CA LEU A 34 -0.20 -19.03 17.09
C LEU A 34 -0.49 -20.36 16.40
N LEU A 35 -1.74 -20.61 16.02
CA LEU A 35 -2.13 -21.85 15.34
C LEU A 35 -1.77 -21.75 13.85
N PRO A 36 -1.44 -22.88 13.20
CA PRO A 36 -1.20 -22.89 11.76
C PRO A 36 -2.48 -22.62 10.98
N MET A 37 -2.39 -22.10 9.76
CA MET A 37 -3.50 -22.13 8.81
C MET A 37 -3.79 -23.58 8.41
N VAL A 38 -5.06 -24.01 8.47
CA VAL A 38 -5.47 -25.39 8.20
C VAL A 38 -6.65 -25.40 7.26
N GLN A 39 -6.45 -25.93 6.05
CA GLN A 39 -7.48 -26.11 5.03
C GLN A 39 -8.54 -27.13 5.45
N GLY A 40 -8.15 -28.20 6.14
CA GLY A 40 -9.07 -29.31 6.46
C GLY A 40 -9.29 -30.25 5.26
N PRO A 41 -9.90 -31.42 5.47
CA PRO A 41 -9.98 -32.48 4.46
C PRO A 41 -11.17 -32.34 3.50
N CYS A 42 -12.18 -31.55 3.85
CA CYS A 42 -13.35 -31.35 3.00
C CYS A 42 -13.01 -30.50 1.76
N GLN A 43 -13.89 -30.56 0.74
CA GLN A 43 -13.70 -29.89 -0.55
C GLN A 43 -14.74 -28.80 -0.81
N ASN A 44 -15.34 -28.26 0.25
CA ASN A 44 -16.20 -27.10 0.15
C ASN A 44 -15.34 -25.84 0.26
N TRP A 45 -14.71 -25.47 -0.85
CA TRP A 45 -13.70 -24.40 -0.88
C TRP A 45 -14.29 -23.04 -0.54
N GLU A 46 -13.85 -22.49 0.59
CA GLU A 46 -14.24 -21.19 1.11
C GLU A 46 -13.01 -20.31 1.28
N PRO A 47 -13.00 -19.07 0.76
CA PRO A 47 -11.95 -18.11 1.07
C PRO A 47 -12.07 -17.68 2.53
N ARG A 48 -11.00 -17.85 3.29
CA ARG A 48 -10.90 -17.49 4.71
C ARG A 48 -9.59 -16.75 4.97
N TRP A 49 -9.46 -16.16 6.15
CA TRP A 49 -8.27 -15.45 6.60
C TRP A 49 -7.66 -16.15 7.82
N ALA A 50 -6.33 -16.20 7.89
CA ALA A 50 -5.58 -16.73 9.03
C ALA A 50 -4.39 -15.83 9.34
N TYR A 51 -4.10 -15.64 10.62
CA TYR A 51 -2.94 -14.86 11.05
C TYR A 51 -1.65 -15.68 10.90
N ASN A 52 -0.70 -15.15 10.13
CA ASN A 52 0.63 -15.72 10.00
C ASN A 52 1.56 -15.06 11.02
N HIS A 53 1.93 -15.78 12.07
CA HIS A 53 2.79 -15.24 13.14
C HIS A 53 4.23 -14.95 12.68
N LEU A 54 4.71 -15.56 11.59
CA LEU A 54 6.04 -15.29 11.02
C LEU A 54 6.06 -13.94 10.31
N LEU A 55 5.02 -13.68 9.51
CA LEU A 55 4.85 -12.43 8.75
C LEU A 55 4.16 -11.33 9.56
N LYS A 56 3.60 -11.68 10.72
CA LYS A 56 2.83 -10.79 11.61
C LYS A 56 1.64 -10.12 10.91
N GLN A 57 1.02 -10.83 9.98
CA GLN A 57 -0.09 -10.32 9.17
C GLN A 57 -1.12 -11.40 8.88
N CYS A 58 -2.36 -10.98 8.60
CA CYS A 58 -3.44 -11.87 8.19
C CYS A 58 -3.32 -12.17 6.69
N HIS A 59 -3.36 -13.45 6.34
CA HIS A 59 -3.31 -13.94 4.97
C HIS A 59 -4.60 -14.67 4.61
N SER A 60 -5.04 -14.51 3.37
CA SER A 60 -6.09 -15.34 2.82
C SER A 60 -5.58 -16.77 2.58
N PHE A 61 -6.43 -17.75 2.81
CA PHE A 61 -6.19 -19.15 2.49
C PHE A 61 -7.52 -19.82 2.12
N VAL A 62 -7.43 -21.00 1.50
CA VAL A 62 -8.61 -21.80 1.17
C VAL A 62 -8.92 -22.73 2.33
N TYR A 63 -10.12 -22.61 2.89
CA TYR A 63 -10.68 -23.55 3.86
C TYR A 63 -11.58 -24.55 3.14
N GLY A 64 -11.52 -25.82 3.51
CA GLY A 64 -12.26 -26.92 2.91
C GLY A 64 -13.70 -27.06 3.42
N GLY A 65 -14.13 -26.21 4.35
CA GLY A 65 -15.49 -26.19 4.90
C GLY A 65 -15.74 -27.18 6.04
N CYS A 66 -14.72 -27.94 6.48
CA CYS A 66 -14.81 -28.74 7.70
C CYS A 66 -13.46 -28.90 8.39
N GLU A 67 -13.51 -29.23 9.68
CA GLU A 67 -12.36 -29.38 10.57
C GLU A 67 -11.48 -28.11 10.61
N GLY A 68 -10.18 -28.23 10.84
CA GLY A 68 -9.32 -27.06 11.01
C GLY A 68 -9.24 -26.56 12.45
N ASN A 69 -8.91 -25.28 12.62
CA ASN A 69 -8.70 -24.67 13.92
C ASN A 69 -9.23 -23.23 13.96
N THR A 70 -9.08 -22.57 15.11
CA THR A 70 -9.67 -21.24 15.34
C THR A 70 -8.93 -20.10 14.62
N ASN A 71 -7.75 -20.34 14.02
CA ASN A 71 -7.06 -19.37 13.17
C ASN A 71 -7.68 -19.37 11.77
N ASN A 72 -8.98 -19.10 11.73
CA ASN A 72 -9.83 -19.14 10.56
C ASN A 72 -10.91 -18.07 10.74
N PHE A 73 -10.84 -17.03 9.94
CA PHE A 73 -11.66 -15.83 10.02
C PHE A 73 -12.36 -15.58 8.68
N GLU A 74 -13.56 -15.00 8.72
CA GLU A 74 -14.35 -14.76 7.50
C GLU A 74 -13.84 -13.55 6.72
N SER A 75 -13.16 -12.61 7.39
CA SER A 75 -12.64 -11.38 6.79
C SER A 75 -11.25 -11.04 7.31
N LYS A 76 -10.53 -10.20 6.57
CA LYS A 76 -9.22 -9.69 6.98
C LYS A 76 -9.33 -8.88 8.28
N GLU A 77 -10.34 -8.03 8.37
CA GLU A 77 -10.58 -7.13 9.50
C GLU A 77 -10.83 -7.91 10.79
N THR A 78 -11.64 -8.98 10.73
CA THR A 78 -11.92 -9.83 11.89
C THR A 78 -10.66 -10.57 12.37
N CYS A 79 -9.81 -11.00 11.45
CA CYS A 79 -8.50 -11.57 11.78
C CYS A 79 -7.59 -10.54 12.48
N GLU A 80 -7.50 -9.33 11.93
CA GLU A 80 -6.67 -8.24 12.47
C GLU A 80 -7.18 -7.65 13.79
N ASP A 81 -8.49 -7.77 14.06
CA ASP A 81 -9.11 -7.42 15.33
C ASP A 81 -8.80 -8.43 16.44
N VAL A 82 -8.74 -9.72 16.08
CA VAL A 82 -8.53 -10.82 17.03
C VAL A 82 -7.04 -11.01 17.33
N CYS A 83 -6.20 -10.91 16.31
CA CYS A 83 -4.78 -11.17 16.41
C CYS A 83 -3.96 -9.90 16.59
N PRO A 84 -2.74 -10.00 17.14
CA PRO A 84 -1.84 -8.86 17.29
C PRO A 84 -1.34 -8.41 15.93
N PHE A 85 -2.24 -7.82 15.15
CA PHE A 85 -1.88 -6.96 14.05
C PHE A 85 -1.35 -5.67 14.69
N PRO A 86 -0.18 -5.16 14.28
CA PRO A 86 0.20 -3.81 14.66
C PRO A 86 -0.84 -2.86 14.08
N LYS A 87 -1.91 -2.58 14.83
CA LYS A 87 -2.87 -1.51 14.56
C LYS A 87 -2.12 -0.21 14.67
N SER A 88 -1.39 0.10 13.60
CA SER A 88 -0.46 1.18 13.46
C SER A 88 0.72 1.17 14.46
N LEU A 89 1.94 0.96 13.95
CA LEU A 89 2.83 2.11 14.05
C LEU A 89 2.06 3.21 13.36
N GLN A 90 1.57 4.24 14.09
CA GLN A 90 0.86 5.39 13.53
C GLN A 90 1.39 5.65 12.12
N CYS A 91 0.62 5.32 11.06
CA CYS A 91 1.12 5.50 9.70
C CYS A 91 1.54 6.96 9.63
N LYS A 92 2.83 7.20 9.37
CA LYS A 92 3.29 8.57 9.21
C LYS A 92 2.45 9.16 8.09
N ALA A 93 1.83 10.30 8.33
CA ALA A 93 0.99 10.96 7.33
C ALA A 93 1.74 10.98 5.99
N CYS A 94 1.08 10.56 4.91
CA CYS A 94 1.73 10.41 3.62
C CYS A 94 2.24 11.77 3.13
N ARG A 95 3.57 11.98 3.19
CA ARG A 95 4.21 13.23 2.78
C ARG A 95 4.73 13.07 1.37
N LEU A 96 4.25 13.95 0.50
CA LEU A 96 4.74 14.08 -0.87
C LEU A 96 6.24 14.39 -0.83
N LYS A 97 7.04 13.49 -1.40
CA LYS A 97 8.51 13.59 -1.37
C LYS A 97 9.06 14.69 -2.27
N SER A 98 8.33 15.03 -3.34
CA SER A 98 8.79 15.92 -4.40
C SER A 98 7.84 17.11 -4.62
N LYS A 99 8.38 18.27 -5.03
CA LYS A 99 7.56 19.43 -5.42
C LYS A 99 6.88 19.17 -6.76
N MET A 100 5.68 19.73 -6.95
CA MET A 100 4.87 19.60 -8.18
C MET A 100 5.67 19.77 -9.48
N VAL A 101 6.52 20.80 -9.59
CA VAL A 101 7.30 21.05 -10.82
C VAL A 101 8.30 19.92 -11.08
N LEU A 102 9.02 19.47 -10.05
CA LEU A 102 9.98 18.38 -10.18
C LEU A 102 9.30 17.05 -10.48
N SER A 103 8.16 16.78 -9.84
CA SER A 103 7.35 15.60 -10.15
C SER A 103 6.88 15.63 -11.60
N LEU A 104 6.35 16.75 -12.07
CA LEU A 104 5.88 16.90 -13.45
C LEU A 104 7.00 16.65 -14.48
N CYS A 105 8.21 17.14 -14.20
CA CYS A 105 9.33 16.97 -15.12
C CYS A 105 9.92 15.55 -15.13
N ARG A 106 9.79 14.80 -14.04
CA ARG A 106 10.26 13.40 -13.95
C ARG A 106 9.23 12.39 -14.46
N SER A 107 7.95 12.72 -14.38
CA SER A 107 6.86 11.81 -14.76
C SER A 107 6.71 11.74 -16.27
N ASP A 108 6.42 10.57 -16.82
CA ASP A 108 6.12 10.37 -18.25
C ASP A 108 4.70 10.83 -18.61
N PHE A 109 3.78 10.79 -17.64
CA PHE A 109 2.41 11.24 -17.81
C PHE A 109 1.93 12.07 -16.60
N ALA A 110 0.95 12.93 -16.85
CA ALA A 110 0.19 13.63 -15.83
C ALA A 110 -1.27 13.73 -16.27
N ILE A 111 -2.19 13.30 -15.43
CA ILE A 111 -3.62 13.25 -15.72
C ILE A 111 -4.44 13.86 -14.59
N VAL A 112 -5.68 14.24 -14.92
CA VAL A 112 -6.74 14.50 -13.94
C VAL A 112 -7.77 13.38 -14.10
N GLY A 113 -8.09 12.69 -13.00
CA GLY A 113 -9.06 11.61 -13.05
C GLY A 113 -9.64 11.26 -11.69
N ARG A 114 -10.76 10.54 -11.70
CA ARG A 114 -11.39 10.01 -10.48
C ARG A 114 -11.01 8.57 -10.30
N LEU A 115 -10.62 8.21 -9.08
CA LEU A 115 -10.38 6.83 -8.71
C LEU A 115 -11.72 6.09 -8.71
N MET A 116 -11.80 4.98 -9.45
CA MET A 116 -12.98 4.13 -9.53
C MET A 116 -12.87 2.96 -8.57
N GLU A 117 -11.75 2.24 -8.62
CA GLU A 117 -11.45 1.11 -7.75
C GLU A 117 -9.95 0.91 -7.61
N ILE A 118 -9.56 0.31 -6.49
CA ILE A 118 -8.21 -0.24 -6.27
C ILE A 118 -8.40 -1.73 -6.04
N VAL A 119 -7.70 -2.54 -6.84
CA VAL A 119 -7.63 -3.99 -6.68
C VAL A 119 -6.26 -4.31 -6.12
N GLU A 120 -6.22 -4.95 -4.95
CA GLU A 120 -4.98 -5.38 -4.30
C GLU A 120 -4.77 -6.88 -4.54
N ASP A 121 -3.57 -7.28 -4.94
CA ASP A 121 -3.16 -8.69 -5.08
C ASP A 121 -1.77 -8.91 -4.50
N GLN A 122 -1.74 -9.63 -3.36
CA GLN A 122 -0.55 -10.07 -2.61
C GLN A 122 0.43 -8.93 -2.24
N ASP A 123 1.20 -8.45 -3.21
CA ASP A 123 2.25 -7.43 -3.07
C ASP A 123 2.11 -6.27 -4.10
N SER A 124 1.14 -6.35 -5.01
CA SER A 124 0.90 -5.37 -6.07
C SER A 124 -0.54 -4.91 -6.07
N GLY A 125 -0.83 -3.82 -6.77
CA GLY A 125 -2.21 -3.38 -6.90
C GLY A 125 -2.45 -2.67 -8.21
N ILE A 126 -3.72 -2.59 -8.61
CA ILE A 126 -4.15 -1.94 -9.82
C ILE A 126 -5.19 -0.91 -9.42
N ALA A 127 -4.91 0.35 -9.71
CA ALA A 127 -5.86 1.45 -9.54
C ALA A 127 -6.48 1.79 -10.91
N ARG A 128 -7.80 1.81 -10.98
CA ARG A 128 -8.54 2.22 -12.19
C ARG A 128 -9.03 3.64 -12.03
N PHE A 129 -8.70 4.49 -12.99
CA PHE A 129 -9.11 5.89 -13.00
C PHE A 129 -10.02 6.20 -14.19
N ALA A 130 -11.11 6.92 -13.95
CA ALA A 130 -11.87 7.59 -14.99
C ALA A 130 -11.19 8.92 -15.34
N LEU A 131 -10.75 9.08 -16.58
CA LEU A 131 -10.01 10.25 -17.04
C LEU A 131 -10.95 11.43 -17.28
N GLU A 132 -10.65 12.57 -16.65
CA GLU A 132 -11.31 13.86 -16.91
C GLU A 132 -10.46 14.74 -17.83
N ASP A 133 -9.14 14.73 -17.64
CA ASP A 133 -8.19 15.50 -18.47
C ASP A 133 -6.83 14.80 -18.54
N VAL A 134 -6.10 15.04 -19.62
CA VAL A 134 -4.73 14.56 -19.81
C VAL A 134 -3.82 15.79 -19.92
N LEU A 135 -2.99 16.02 -18.91
CA LEU A 135 -2.13 17.21 -18.83
C LEU A 135 -0.79 16.99 -19.55
N LYS A 136 -0.23 15.78 -19.42
CA LYS A 136 1.02 15.34 -20.02
C LYS A 136 0.90 13.87 -20.40
N ASP A 137 1.38 13.51 -21.59
CA ASP A 137 1.38 12.14 -22.11
C ASP A 137 2.50 12.01 -23.14
N GLU A 138 3.61 11.40 -22.75
CA GLU A 138 4.79 11.26 -23.62
C GLU A 138 4.87 9.89 -24.31
N LYS A 139 4.33 8.84 -23.68
CA LYS A 139 4.60 7.45 -24.07
C LYS A 139 3.36 6.59 -24.36
N MET A 140 2.14 7.01 -23.98
CA MET A 140 0.94 6.15 -24.04
C MET A 140 -0.06 6.56 -25.13
N GLY A 141 -0.09 7.83 -25.55
CA GLY A 141 -1.02 8.28 -26.59
C GLY A 141 -2.48 8.34 -26.12
N LEU A 142 -2.71 8.55 -24.82
CA LEU A 142 -4.01 8.64 -24.15
C LEU A 142 -4.98 9.58 -24.88
N LYS A 143 -4.52 10.78 -25.27
CA LYS A 143 -5.35 11.75 -26.01
C LYS A 143 -5.67 11.27 -27.42
N PHE A 144 -4.69 10.69 -28.10
CA PHE A 144 -4.83 10.24 -29.48
C PHE A 144 -5.85 9.11 -29.60
N PHE A 145 -5.84 8.17 -28.65
CA PHE A 145 -6.78 7.06 -28.62
C PHE A 145 -8.10 7.37 -27.89
N ASN A 146 -8.27 8.60 -27.38
CA ASN A 146 -9.45 9.02 -26.63
C ASN A 146 -9.80 8.05 -25.48
N ILE A 147 -8.77 7.66 -24.73
CA ILE A 147 -8.92 6.73 -23.61
C ILE A 147 -9.76 7.38 -22.52
N LYS A 148 -10.76 6.65 -22.02
CA LYS A 148 -11.66 7.12 -20.94
C LYS A 148 -11.28 6.58 -19.56
N TYR A 149 -10.62 5.44 -19.54
CA TYR A 149 -10.23 4.74 -18.32
C TYR A 149 -8.77 4.36 -18.42
N LEU A 150 -8.01 4.62 -17.35
CA LEU A 150 -6.61 4.23 -17.26
C LEU A 150 -6.44 3.25 -16.10
N GLU A 151 -5.86 2.09 -16.41
CA GLU A 151 -5.36 1.16 -15.40
C GLU A 151 -3.93 1.54 -15.05
N VAL A 152 -3.66 1.67 -13.76
CA VAL A 152 -2.37 2.09 -13.23
C VAL A 152 -1.88 1.04 -12.25
N THR A 153 -0.69 0.51 -12.50
CA THR A 153 -0.06 -0.47 -11.63
C THR A 153 0.62 0.23 -10.46
N LEU A 154 0.33 -0.23 -9.25
CA LEU A 154 0.88 0.26 -8.00
C LEU A 154 2.04 -0.64 -7.58
N THR A 155 3.26 -0.10 -7.59
CA THR A 155 4.50 -0.84 -7.32
C THR A 155 5.12 -0.39 -6.01
N ASP A 156 5.76 -1.31 -5.29
CA ASP A 156 6.46 -1.03 -4.02
C ASP A 156 5.60 -0.34 -2.96
N MET A 157 4.28 -0.58 -2.98
CA MET A 157 3.35 0.00 -2.02
C MET A 157 3.39 -0.76 -0.70
N ASP A 158 3.52 -0.02 0.40
CA ASP A 158 3.21 -0.55 1.72
C ASP A 158 1.69 -0.55 1.90
N TRP A 159 1.04 -1.69 1.62
CA TRP A 159 -0.41 -1.86 1.78
C TRP A 159 -0.91 -1.70 3.22
N SER A 160 0.00 -1.74 4.21
CA SER A 160 -0.34 -1.40 5.60
C SER A 160 -0.49 0.11 5.80
N CYS A 161 0.22 0.92 5.00
CA CYS A 161 0.21 2.38 5.02
C CYS A 161 0.31 2.94 3.59
N PRO A 162 -0.74 2.81 2.76
CA PRO A 162 -0.66 3.11 1.34
C PRO A 162 -0.29 4.57 1.09
N CYS A 163 0.71 4.75 0.22
CA CYS A 163 1.28 6.04 -0.13
C CYS A 163 1.66 6.02 -1.62
N PRO A 164 1.15 6.93 -2.46
CA PRO A 164 0.45 8.17 -2.11
C PRO A 164 -1.02 7.96 -1.74
N ASN A 165 -1.59 8.88 -0.96
CA ASN A 165 -2.98 8.77 -0.51
C ASN A 165 -3.95 8.93 -1.70
N MET A 166 -4.70 7.87 -2.00
CA MET A 166 -5.62 7.74 -3.12
C MET A 166 -6.98 7.29 -2.59
N THR A 167 -7.72 8.23 -2.01
CA THR A 167 -9.06 8.02 -1.47
C THR A 167 -10.11 8.21 -2.56
N ALA A 168 -10.98 7.22 -2.74
CA ALA A 168 -12.03 7.23 -3.78
C ALA A 168 -13.09 8.33 -3.58
N GLU A 169 -13.15 8.92 -2.38
CA GLU A 169 -14.19 9.89 -1.99
C GLU A 169 -13.79 11.37 -2.21
N ASP A 170 -12.54 11.69 -2.55
CA ASP A 170 -12.00 13.07 -2.54
C ASP A 170 -12.12 13.83 -3.88
N GLY A 171 -12.99 13.39 -4.78
CA GLY A 171 -13.17 14.02 -6.10
C GLY A 171 -11.99 13.76 -7.05
N PRO A 172 -11.79 14.60 -8.08
CA PRO A 172 -10.75 14.36 -9.07
C PRO A 172 -9.35 14.55 -8.47
N LEU A 173 -8.42 13.70 -8.89
CA LEU A 173 -7.02 13.69 -8.49
C LEU A 173 -6.13 14.09 -9.67
N ILE A 174 -5.08 14.86 -9.39
CA ILE A 174 -3.93 15.03 -10.28
C ILE A 174 -2.96 13.90 -9.96
N ILE A 175 -2.65 13.10 -10.97
CA ILE A 175 -1.78 11.93 -10.87
C ILE A 175 -0.63 12.14 -11.84
N MET A 176 0.61 11.97 -11.38
CA MET A 176 1.80 11.98 -12.23
C MET A 176 2.63 10.74 -11.91
N GLY A 177 2.96 9.98 -12.94
CA GLY A 177 3.66 8.70 -12.84
C GLY A 177 4.53 8.39 -14.04
N GLU A 178 5.08 7.19 -14.05
CA GLU A 178 6.01 6.72 -15.08
C GLU A 178 5.35 5.65 -15.96
N VAL A 179 5.94 5.40 -17.12
CA VAL A 179 5.50 4.34 -18.02
C VAL A 179 6.61 3.30 -18.14
N HIS A 180 6.34 2.10 -17.63
CA HIS A 180 7.23 0.95 -17.74
C HIS A 180 6.56 -0.11 -18.61
N ASP A 181 7.25 -0.55 -19.67
CA ASP A 181 6.77 -1.56 -20.62
C ASP A 181 5.36 -1.26 -21.20
N GLY A 182 5.06 0.02 -21.42
CA GLY A 182 3.78 0.48 -21.95
C GLY A 182 2.64 0.55 -20.93
N MET A 183 2.91 0.23 -19.65
CA MET A 183 1.95 0.31 -18.57
C MET A 183 2.20 1.54 -17.70
N ALA A 184 1.14 2.23 -17.31
CA ALA A 184 1.23 3.32 -16.34
C ALA A 184 1.53 2.75 -14.95
N THR A 185 2.52 3.30 -14.27
CA THR A 185 2.93 2.87 -12.94
C THR A 185 2.96 4.02 -11.95
N LEU A 186 2.66 3.72 -10.68
CA LEU A 186 2.86 4.62 -9.55
C LEU A 186 3.60 3.88 -8.44
N ASP A 187 4.55 4.58 -7.85
CA ASP A 187 5.36 4.18 -6.70
C ASP A 187 5.09 5.11 -5.50
N PRO A 188 5.70 4.87 -4.32
CA PRO A 188 5.55 5.75 -3.17
C PRO A 188 6.15 7.16 -3.32
N SER A 189 6.82 7.46 -4.44
CA SER A 189 7.40 8.78 -4.74
C SER A 189 6.56 9.60 -5.72
N SER A 190 5.62 8.93 -6.38
CA SER A 190 4.73 9.45 -7.40
C SER A 190 3.82 10.56 -6.86
N TYR A 191 3.47 11.50 -7.74
CA TYR A 191 2.70 12.68 -7.33
C TYR A 191 1.21 12.39 -7.45
N VAL A 192 0.53 12.30 -6.31
CA VAL A 192 -0.94 12.28 -6.27
C VAL A 192 -1.46 13.31 -5.28
N ARG A 193 -2.38 14.16 -5.77
CA ARG A 193 -3.03 15.22 -4.99
C ARG A 193 -4.43 15.51 -5.53
N ALA A 194 -5.34 15.95 -4.65
CA ALA A 194 -6.62 16.51 -5.06
C ALA A 194 -6.45 17.61 -6.11
N ALA A 195 -7.21 17.47 -7.20
CA ALA A 195 -7.26 18.43 -8.27
C ALA A 195 -8.04 19.68 -7.85
N ASN A 196 -7.59 20.84 -8.32
CA ASN A 196 -8.38 22.06 -8.34
C ASN A 196 -7.92 22.91 -9.51
N ASP A 197 -8.78 23.82 -9.96
CA ASP A 197 -8.54 24.64 -11.15
C ASP A 197 -7.21 25.39 -11.10
N LYS A 198 -6.83 25.88 -9.91
CA LYS A 198 -5.58 26.61 -9.71
C LYS A 198 -4.34 25.73 -9.94
N ARG A 199 -4.36 24.46 -9.48
CA ARG A 199 -3.26 23.51 -9.69
C ARG A 199 -3.20 23.04 -11.13
N VAL A 200 -4.34 22.71 -11.72
CA VAL A 200 -4.44 22.27 -13.12
C VAL A 200 -3.93 23.37 -14.05
N LYS A 201 -4.42 24.61 -13.89
CA LYS A 201 -3.95 25.77 -14.66
C LYS A 201 -2.44 25.98 -14.52
N LYS A 202 -1.90 25.83 -13.30
CA LYS A 202 -0.45 25.96 -13.08
C LYS A 202 0.34 24.90 -13.85
N ILE A 203 -0.15 23.67 -13.95
CA ILE A 203 0.50 22.61 -14.73
C ILE A 203 0.51 22.97 -16.22
N TYR A 204 -0.62 23.44 -16.76
CA TYR A 204 -0.69 23.95 -18.13
C TYR A 204 0.32 25.06 -18.40
N GLU A 205 0.39 26.07 -17.53
CA GLU A 205 1.37 27.16 -17.65
C GLU A 205 2.83 26.67 -17.62
N LEU A 206 3.13 25.64 -16.80
CA LEU A 206 4.47 25.06 -16.72
C LEU A 206 4.84 24.32 -18.01
N MET A 207 3.89 23.61 -18.62
CA MET A 207 4.06 22.91 -19.89
C MET A 207 4.24 23.89 -21.05
N GLU A 208 3.41 24.94 -21.13
CA GLU A 208 3.53 26.00 -22.15
C GLU A 208 4.89 26.70 -22.10
N LYS A 209 5.39 26.99 -20.90
CA LYS A 209 6.69 27.63 -20.69
C LYS A 209 7.90 26.71 -20.86
N LYS A 210 7.68 25.43 -21.18
CA LYS A 210 8.75 24.41 -21.28
C LYS A 210 9.67 24.42 -20.05
N THR A 211 9.07 24.51 -18.87
CA THR A 211 9.81 24.71 -17.62
C THR A 211 10.80 23.57 -17.34
N CYS A 212 10.46 22.35 -17.76
CA CYS A 212 11.33 21.18 -17.59
C CYS A 212 12.61 21.29 -18.41
N ASP A 213 12.53 21.76 -19.65
CA ASP A 213 13.71 22.00 -20.51
C ASP A 213 14.64 23.03 -19.88
N LEU A 214 14.07 24.09 -19.29
CA LEU A 214 14.83 25.12 -18.60
C LEU A 214 15.51 24.59 -17.34
N LEU A 215 14.82 23.78 -16.54
CA LEU A 215 15.38 23.21 -15.31
C LEU A 215 16.54 22.25 -15.59
N ASN A 216 16.45 21.45 -16.64
CA ASN A 216 17.51 20.52 -17.03
C ASN A 216 18.80 21.25 -17.42
N ARG A 217 18.71 22.45 -18.01
CA ARG A 217 19.88 23.28 -18.37
C ARG A 217 20.66 23.86 -17.18
N PHE A 218 20.10 23.84 -15.97
CA PHE A 218 20.77 24.33 -14.76
C PHE A 218 21.26 23.18 -13.84
N GLN A 219 21.13 21.93 -14.30
CA GLN A 219 21.61 20.75 -13.57
C GLN A 219 22.87 20.11 -14.21
N ASP A 220 23.37 20.70 -15.30
CA ASP A 220 24.69 20.45 -15.91
C ASP A 220 25.73 21.46 -15.39
#